data_AF-A0A9E2Q1S0-F1
#
_entry.id   AF-A0A9E2Q1S0-F1
#
_cell.length_a   1.000
_cell.length_b   1.000
_cell.length_c   1.000
_cell.angle_alpha   90.00
_cell.angle_beta   90.00
_cell.angle_gamma   90.00
#
_symmetry.space_group_name_H-M   'P 1'
#
loop_
_entity.id
_entity.type
_entity.pdbx_description
1 polymer ?
#
loop_
_entity_poly.entity_id
_entity_poly.type
_entity_poly.pdbx_seq_one_letter_code
_entity_poly.pdbx_strand_id
1 'polypeptide(L)'
;SSLQIETGFIVMKHNEHEIDKYKRYMSELGVDRASVIAPCVRTIDQGKELLPANREFWVYDEVAFLQGSLRPTVLPNNFCPWIYFSMAILVNGDIVPCCRDPHGKEIMGNIFDQSLDEIWNGKRYRNFRTRIHNNQKSVGICRLCSSYPPSAIH
;
A
#
# COMPACT_ATOMS: atom_id res chain seq x y z
N SER A 1 6.24 -15.71 28.05
CA SER A 1 6.36 -14.38 27.41
C SER A 1 5.39 -14.34 26.25
N SER A 2 4.62 -13.27 26.08
CA SER A 2 3.65 -13.09 24.97
C SER A 2 4.20 -12.27 23.80
N LEU A 3 5.52 -12.01 23.78
CA LEU A 3 6.18 -11.31 22.68
C LEU A 3 6.17 -12.20 21.44
N GLN A 4 5.59 -11.70 20.35
CA GLN A 4 5.68 -12.30 19.02
C GLN A 4 6.55 -11.42 18.12
N ILE A 5 7.47 -12.04 17.39
CA ILE A 5 8.35 -11.39 16.42
C ILE A 5 7.89 -11.79 15.03
N GLU A 6 7.65 -10.79 14.19
CA GLU A 6 7.33 -10.98 12.78
C GLU A 6 8.35 -10.28 11.88
N THR A 7 8.70 -10.92 10.78
CA THR A 7 9.63 -10.36 9.79
C THR A 7 8.99 -10.32 8.40
N GLY A 8 9.38 -9.31 7.62
CA GLY A 8 8.94 -9.15 6.24
C GLY A 8 10.14 -8.97 5.31
N PHE A 9 10.25 -9.83 4.30
CA PHE A 9 11.29 -9.74 3.28
C PHE A 9 10.68 -9.28 1.96
N ILE A 10 11.00 -8.06 1.53
CA ILE A 10 10.54 -7.53 0.26
C ILE A 10 11.36 -8.15 -0.87
N VAL A 11 10.70 -8.91 -1.72
CA VAL A 11 11.35 -9.60 -2.84
C VAL A 11 11.55 -8.62 -3.99
N MET A 12 12.78 -8.49 -4.43
CA MET A 12 13.18 -7.69 -5.57
C MET A 12 14.08 -8.52 -6.49
N LYS A 13 14.25 -8.06 -7.71
CA LYS A 13 15.11 -8.71 -8.73
C LYS A 13 16.50 -9.10 -8.23
N HIS A 14 17.11 -8.24 -7.41
CA HIS A 14 18.47 -8.46 -6.92
C HIS A 14 18.55 -9.42 -5.71
N ASN A 15 17.44 -9.77 -5.06
CA ASN A 15 17.44 -10.59 -3.84
C ASN A 15 16.49 -11.80 -3.89
N GLU A 16 15.75 -12.01 -4.98
CA GLU A 16 14.74 -13.09 -5.08
C GLU A 16 15.33 -14.50 -4.90
N HIS A 17 16.61 -14.68 -5.21
CA HIS A 17 17.34 -15.92 -5.00
C HIS A 17 17.66 -16.20 -3.53
N GLU A 18 17.48 -15.23 -2.62
CA GLU A 18 17.75 -15.37 -1.19
C GLU A 18 16.52 -15.78 -0.36
N ILE A 19 15.34 -15.98 -0.98
CA ILE A 19 14.09 -16.27 -0.26
C ILE A 19 14.22 -17.49 0.66
N ASP A 20 14.79 -18.59 0.18
CA ASP A 20 14.96 -19.82 0.97
C ASP A 20 16.00 -19.67 2.08
N LYS A 21 17.02 -18.84 1.85
CA LYS A 21 18.01 -18.47 2.88
C LYS A 21 17.34 -17.62 3.96
N TYR A 22 16.53 -16.63 3.58
CA TYR A 22 15.76 -15.82 4.52
C TYR A 22 14.84 -16.68 5.39
N LYS A 23 14.02 -17.56 4.78
CA LYS A 23 13.09 -18.43 5.52
C LYS A 23 13.79 -19.31 6.55
N ARG A 24 14.90 -19.97 6.14
CA ARG A 24 15.70 -20.80 7.05
C ARG A 24 16.28 -19.98 8.19
N TYR A 25 16.89 -18.85 7.87
CA TYR A 25 17.52 -18.00 8.87
C TYR A 25 16.52 -17.45 9.90
N MET A 26 15.32 -17.04 9.47
CA MET A 26 14.29 -16.58 10.41
C MET A 26 13.79 -17.71 11.34
N SER A 27 13.68 -18.93 10.81
CA SER A 27 13.33 -20.11 11.62
C SER A 27 14.42 -20.46 12.64
N GLU A 28 15.70 -20.35 12.27
CA GLU A 28 16.84 -20.57 13.17
C GLU A 28 16.90 -19.54 14.30
N LEU A 29 16.54 -18.28 14.00
CA LEU A 29 16.45 -17.21 15.00
C LEU A 29 15.22 -17.32 15.92
N GLY A 30 14.30 -18.25 15.66
CA GLY A 30 13.07 -18.42 16.43
C GLY A 30 12.03 -17.32 16.20
N VAL A 31 12.00 -16.72 15.01
CA VAL A 31 10.95 -15.75 14.62
C VAL A 31 9.59 -16.46 14.50
N ASP A 32 8.54 -15.89 15.08
CA ASP A 32 7.21 -16.49 15.10
C ASP A 32 6.52 -16.50 13.73
N ARG A 33 6.68 -15.42 12.93
CA ARG A 33 6.14 -15.34 11.56
C ARG A 33 7.11 -14.66 10.60
N ALA A 34 7.49 -15.36 9.53
CA ALA A 34 8.33 -14.82 8.47
C ALA A 34 7.53 -14.71 7.16
N SER A 35 7.31 -13.48 6.71
CA SER A 35 6.56 -13.17 5.49
C SER A 35 7.49 -12.80 4.33
N VAL A 36 7.09 -13.20 3.14
CA VAL A 36 7.69 -12.78 1.87
C VAL A 36 6.72 -11.79 1.22
N ILE A 37 7.19 -10.59 0.92
CA ILE A 37 6.37 -9.45 0.53
C ILE A 37 6.67 -9.07 -0.91
N ALA A 38 5.63 -9.02 -1.74
CA ALA A 38 5.74 -8.52 -3.10
C ALA A 38 6.07 -7.02 -3.10
N PRO A 39 6.98 -6.56 -3.98
CA PRO A 39 7.39 -5.17 -4.04
C PRO A 39 6.28 -4.29 -4.66
N CYS A 40 6.11 -3.08 -4.14
CA CYS A 40 5.23 -2.07 -4.71
C CYS A 40 6.06 -0.99 -5.43
N VAL A 41 6.12 -1.03 -6.76
CA VAL A 41 6.73 0.00 -7.60
C VAL A 41 5.75 1.12 -7.98
N ARG A 42 6.27 2.31 -8.27
CA ARG A 42 5.47 3.51 -8.62
C ARG A 42 5.61 3.92 -10.08
N THR A 43 6.65 3.48 -10.78
CA THR A 43 6.89 3.77 -12.20
C THR A 43 7.31 2.52 -12.97
N ILE A 44 7.18 2.55 -14.31
CA ILE A 44 7.65 1.46 -15.17
C ILE A 44 9.16 1.25 -15.04
N ASP A 45 9.94 2.33 -14.92
CA ASP A 45 11.39 2.22 -14.80
C ASP A 45 11.79 1.54 -13.48
N GLN A 46 11.16 1.92 -12.37
CA GLN A 46 11.29 1.18 -11.10
C GLN A 46 10.86 -0.28 -11.26
N GLY A 47 9.80 -0.53 -12.04
CA GLY A 47 9.35 -1.88 -12.33
C GLY A 47 10.41 -2.72 -13.04
N LYS A 48 11.06 -2.18 -14.08
CA LYS A 48 12.10 -2.87 -14.86
C LYS A 48 13.33 -3.17 -14.01
N GLU A 49 13.66 -2.27 -13.09
CA GLU A 49 14.82 -2.35 -12.20
C GLU A 49 14.58 -3.32 -11.03
N LEU A 50 13.42 -3.22 -10.36
CA LEU A 50 13.20 -3.83 -9.05
C LEU A 50 12.29 -5.05 -9.06
N LEU A 51 11.36 -5.20 -10.02
CA LEU A 51 10.44 -6.34 -10.01
C LEU A 51 11.20 -7.66 -10.23
N PRO A 52 10.89 -8.70 -9.44
CA PRO A 52 11.55 -10.00 -9.56
C PRO A 52 11.29 -10.65 -10.92
N ALA A 53 12.20 -11.51 -11.35
CA ALA A 53 11.99 -12.35 -12.53
C ALA A 53 10.86 -13.37 -12.29
N ASN A 54 10.75 -13.90 -11.07
CA ASN A 54 9.63 -14.77 -10.71
C ASN A 54 8.30 -13.97 -10.64
N ARG A 55 7.38 -14.32 -11.55
CA ARG A 55 6.06 -13.68 -11.69
C ARG A 55 5.09 -13.98 -10.54
N GLU A 56 5.36 -14.97 -9.71
CA GLU A 56 4.55 -15.26 -8.53
C GLU A 56 4.53 -14.09 -7.54
N PHE A 57 5.62 -13.31 -7.48
CA PHE A 57 5.74 -12.15 -6.60
C PHE A 57 5.25 -10.84 -7.24
N TRP A 58 4.55 -10.92 -8.37
CA TRP A 58 4.01 -9.74 -9.05
C TRP A 58 2.61 -9.42 -8.52
N VAL A 59 2.44 -8.17 -8.10
CA VAL A 59 1.12 -7.58 -7.82
C VAL A 59 0.61 -6.73 -8.99
N TYR A 60 1.21 -6.90 -10.18
CA TYR A 60 0.90 -6.14 -11.39
C TYR A 60 0.57 -7.06 -12.57
N ASP A 61 -0.34 -6.62 -13.42
CA ASP A 61 -0.69 -7.27 -14.68
C ASP A 61 0.51 -7.23 -15.65
N GLU A 62 1.00 -8.40 -16.03
CA GLU A 62 2.20 -8.54 -16.87
C GLU A 62 2.00 -7.94 -18.27
N VAL A 63 0.83 -8.13 -18.88
CA VAL A 63 0.54 -7.63 -20.22
C VAL A 63 0.55 -6.10 -20.23
N ALA A 64 -0.14 -5.49 -19.26
CA ALA A 64 -0.15 -4.04 -19.08
C ALA A 64 1.27 -3.51 -18.82
N PHE A 65 2.05 -4.21 -18.00
CA PHE A 65 3.42 -3.82 -17.69
C PHE A 65 4.30 -3.79 -18.95
N LEU A 66 4.23 -4.83 -19.78
CA LEU A 66 4.97 -4.92 -21.05
C LEU A 66 4.52 -3.83 -22.05
N GLN A 67 3.28 -3.36 -21.95
CA GLN A 67 2.77 -2.22 -22.72
C GLN A 67 3.12 -0.84 -22.11
N GLY A 68 3.89 -0.80 -21.03
CA GLY A 68 4.32 0.44 -20.39
C GLY A 68 3.30 1.02 -19.40
N SER A 69 2.42 0.20 -18.83
CA SER A 69 1.43 0.61 -17.84
C SER A 69 1.49 -0.21 -16.55
N LEU A 70 1.46 0.44 -15.39
CA LEU A 70 1.32 -0.25 -14.11
C LEU A 70 -0.16 -0.41 -13.75
N ARG A 71 -0.63 -1.66 -13.74
CA ARG A 71 -1.98 -2.04 -13.34
C ARG A 71 -1.93 -3.14 -12.29
N PRO A 72 -2.55 -2.97 -11.10
CA PRO A 72 -2.61 -4.04 -10.11
C PRO A 72 -3.37 -5.29 -10.61
N THR A 73 -2.99 -6.49 -10.17
CA THR A 73 -3.69 -7.75 -10.50
C THR A 73 -5.02 -7.93 -9.76
N VAL A 74 -5.19 -7.28 -8.61
CA VAL A 74 -6.42 -7.38 -7.81
C VAL A 74 -7.59 -6.76 -8.57
N LEU A 75 -8.69 -7.53 -8.66
CA LEU A 75 -9.90 -7.06 -9.34
C LEU A 75 -10.51 -5.88 -8.59
N PRO A 76 -10.91 -4.83 -9.31
CA PRO A 76 -11.43 -3.64 -8.67
C PRO A 76 -12.84 -3.85 -8.13
N ASN A 77 -13.07 -3.41 -6.89
CA ASN A 77 -14.39 -3.40 -6.28
C ASN A 77 -14.97 -1.98 -6.12
N ASN A 78 -14.31 -0.95 -6.66
CA ASN A 78 -14.66 0.48 -6.46
C ASN A 78 -14.99 0.85 -5.01
N PHE A 79 -14.42 0.11 -4.07
CA PHE A 79 -14.75 0.19 -2.67
C PHE A 79 -13.47 -0.03 -1.87
N CYS A 80 -13.11 0.97 -1.08
CA CYS A 80 -11.97 0.95 -0.19
C CYS A 80 -12.49 1.03 1.24
N PRO A 81 -12.65 -0.09 1.96
CA PRO A 81 -13.15 -0.06 3.33
C PRO A 81 -12.14 0.59 4.29
N TRP A 82 -10.84 0.65 3.92
CA TRP A 82 -9.76 1.23 4.72
C TRP A 82 -10.06 2.65 5.23
N ILE A 83 -10.74 3.46 4.42
CA ILE A 83 -11.05 4.87 4.74
C ILE A 83 -12.10 5.02 5.85
N TYR A 84 -12.71 3.93 6.29
CA TYR A 84 -13.75 3.89 7.34
C TYR A 84 -13.27 3.30 8.66
N PHE A 85 -12.07 2.71 8.72
CA PHE A 85 -11.56 2.13 9.97
C PHE A 85 -10.08 2.45 10.24
N SER A 86 -9.42 3.19 9.35
CA SER A 86 -8.00 3.52 9.50
C SER A 86 -7.69 4.96 9.10
N MET A 87 -6.67 5.50 9.75
CA MET A 87 -5.97 6.74 9.42
C MET A 87 -4.49 6.59 9.74
N ALA A 88 -3.65 7.45 9.18
CA ALA A 88 -2.25 7.55 9.56
C ALA A 88 -1.94 8.95 10.09
N ILE A 89 -1.18 9.02 11.19
CA ILE A 89 -0.69 10.26 11.77
C ILE A 89 0.79 10.37 11.40
N LEU A 90 1.14 11.43 10.67
CA LEU A 90 2.51 11.73 10.28
C LEU A 90 3.28 12.31 11.49
N VAL A 91 4.60 12.28 11.40
CA VAL A 91 5.48 12.68 12.52
C VAL A 91 5.31 14.14 12.96
N ASN A 92 4.79 15.00 12.08
CA ASN A 92 4.47 16.41 12.35
C ASN A 92 3.04 16.62 12.86
N GLY A 93 2.30 15.54 13.16
CA GLY A 93 0.93 15.58 13.64
C GLY A 93 -0.14 15.61 12.55
N ASP A 94 0.23 15.75 11.27
CA ASP A 94 -0.75 15.74 10.18
C ASP A 94 -1.42 14.37 10.06
N ILE A 95 -2.74 14.37 9.95
CA ILE A 95 -3.53 13.16 9.71
C ILE A 95 -3.81 13.01 8.23
N VAL A 96 -3.52 11.84 7.68
CA VAL A 96 -3.83 11.44 6.31
C VAL A 96 -4.76 10.22 6.30
N PRO A 97 -5.59 10.03 5.25
CA PRO A 97 -6.62 8.99 5.24
C PRO A 97 -6.05 7.59 4.96
N CYS A 98 -4.78 7.46 4.61
CA CYS A 98 -4.14 6.17 4.30
C CYS A 98 -2.62 6.26 4.47
N CYS A 99 -1.99 5.19 4.96
CA CYS A 99 -0.52 5.09 5.07
C CYS A 99 0.21 5.20 3.72
N ARG A 100 -0.51 5.08 2.59
CA ARG A 100 0.02 5.31 1.25
C ARG A 100 0.29 6.78 0.93
N ASP A 101 -0.02 7.70 1.84
CA ASP A 101 0.28 9.13 1.75
C ASP A 101 1.36 9.60 2.74
N PRO A 102 2.61 9.09 2.66
CA PRO A 102 3.66 9.45 3.61
C PRO A 102 4.12 10.92 3.49
N HIS A 103 3.68 11.64 2.45
CA HIS A 103 4.08 13.02 2.16
C HIS A 103 2.96 14.04 2.42
N GLY A 104 1.82 13.62 2.97
CA GLY A 104 0.75 14.54 3.33
C GLY A 104 0.09 15.24 2.14
N LYS A 105 -0.19 14.54 1.03
CA LYS A 105 -0.91 15.12 -0.11
C LYS A 105 -2.41 15.31 0.17
N GLU A 106 -2.98 14.48 1.03
CA GLU A 106 -4.39 14.46 1.42
C GLU A 106 -4.50 14.70 2.94
N ILE A 107 -4.08 15.88 3.42
CA ILE A 107 -4.16 16.24 4.85
C ILE A 107 -5.61 16.44 5.27
N MET A 108 -6.03 15.69 6.29
CA MET A 108 -7.39 15.72 6.85
C MET A 108 -7.52 16.68 8.04
N GLY A 109 -6.42 16.95 8.74
CA GLY A 109 -6.31 17.82 9.91
C GLY A 109 -4.96 17.60 10.60
N ASN A 110 -4.71 18.27 11.72
CA ASN A 110 -3.51 18.06 12.54
C ASN A 110 -3.92 17.78 14.00
N ILE A 111 -3.35 16.73 14.58
CA ILE A 111 -3.71 16.25 15.92
C ILE A 111 -3.32 17.23 17.04
N PHE A 112 -2.41 18.16 16.77
CA PHE A 112 -2.03 19.20 17.74
C PHE A 112 -3.02 20.37 17.77
N ASP A 113 -3.85 20.53 16.73
CA ASP A 113 -4.79 21.64 16.59
C ASP A 113 -6.25 21.23 16.84
N GLN A 114 -6.59 19.96 16.58
CA GLN A 114 -7.97 19.45 16.62
C GLN A 114 -8.02 18.04 17.22
N SER A 115 -9.15 17.69 17.85
CA SER A 115 -9.36 16.32 18.33
C SER A 115 -9.53 15.33 17.17
N LEU A 116 -9.22 14.05 17.41
CA LEU A 116 -9.41 12.99 16.40
C LEU A 116 -10.86 12.91 15.90
N ASP A 117 -11.85 13.10 16.78
CA ASP A 117 -13.27 13.03 16.40
C ASP A 117 -13.65 14.16 15.45
N GLU A 118 -13.22 15.39 15.74
CA GLU A 118 -13.45 16.56 14.88
C GLU A 118 -12.82 16.38 13.51
N ILE A 119 -11.60 15.82 13.45
CA ILE A 119 -10.93 15.54 12.18
C ILE A 119 -11.69 14.44 11.42
N TRP A 120 -11.94 13.29 12.07
CA TRP A 120 -12.55 12.10 11.46
C TRP A 120 -13.97 12.32 10.91
N ASN A 121 -14.76 13.13 11.61
CA ASN A 121 -16.12 13.51 11.22
C ASN A 121 -16.17 14.84 10.44
N GLY A 122 -15.02 15.50 10.29
CA GLY A 122 -14.86 16.80 9.65
C GLY A 122 -15.14 16.80 8.15
N LYS A 123 -15.28 18.01 7.60
CA LYS A 123 -15.59 18.24 6.18
C LYS A 123 -14.54 17.60 5.24
N ARG A 124 -13.25 17.64 5.61
CA ARG A 124 -12.16 17.07 4.80
C ARG A 124 -12.31 15.56 4.64
N TYR A 125 -12.50 14.82 5.73
CA TYR A 125 -12.73 13.38 5.67
C TYR A 125 -14.00 12.99 4.93
N ARG A 126 -15.13 13.69 5.17
CA ARG A 126 -16.38 13.44 4.45
C ARG A 126 -16.21 13.64 2.94
N ASN A 127 -15.59 14.74 2.53
CA ASN A 127 -15.30 15.01 1.13
C ASN A 127 -14.36 13.97 0.52
N PHE A 128 -13.33 13.53 1.25
CA PHE A 128 -12.43 12.48 0.79
C PHE A 128 -13.17 11.16 0.57
N ARG A 129 -14.02 10.74 1.52
CA ARG A 129 -14.85 9.53 1.38
C ARG A 129 -15.77 9.62 0.17
N THR A 130 -16.41 10.77 -0.06
CA THR A 130 -17.22 11.02 -1.28
C THR A 130 -16.39 10.92 -2.56
N ARG A 131 -15.17 11.48 -2.59
CA ARG A 131 -14.26 11.37 -3.74
C ARG A 131 -13.86 9.92 -4.03
N ILE A 132 -13.58 9.14 -2.98
CA ILE A 132 -13.26 7.72 -3.12
C ILE A 132 -14.47 6.94 -3.66
N HIS A 133 -15.67 7.20 -3.13
CA HIS A 133 -16.89 6.53 -3.60
C HIS A 133 -17.21 6.85 -5.07
N ASN A 134 -17.07 8.11 -5.48
CA ASN A 134 -17.47 8.56 -6.81
C ASN A 134 -16.40 8.33 -7.88
N ASN A 135 -15.12 8.55 -7.56
CA ASN A 135 -14.04 8.50 -8.53
C ASN A 135 -12.69 8.20 -7.85
N GLN A 136 -12.56 7.01 -7.26
CA GLN A 136 -11.34 6.57 -6.58
C GLN A 136 -10.06 6.71 -7.44
N LYS A 137 -10.15 6.51 -8.76
CA LYS A 137 -9.00 6.64 -9.68
C LYS A 137 -8.44 8.06 -9.78
N SER A 138 -9.23 9.09 -9.43
CA SER A 138 -8.77 10.48 -9.39
C SER A 138 -7.82 10.78 -8.21
N VAL A 139 -7.76 9.90 -7.21
CA VAL A 139 -6.94 10.07 -6.03
C VAL A 139 -5.57 9.41 -6.25
N GLY A 140 -4.51 10.20 -6.27
CA GLY A 140 -3.17 9.74 -6.65
C GLY A 140 -2.65 8.56 -5.82
N ILE A 141 -2.91 8.55 -4.51
CA ILE A 141 -2.49 7.47 -3.60
C ILE A 141 -3.26 6.16 -3.81
N CYS A 142 -4.42 6.22 -4.49
CA CYS A 142 -5.27 5.07 -4.75
C CYS A 142 -4.97 4.37 -6.07
N ARG A 143 -4.42 5.08 -7.08
CA ARG A 143 -4.24 4.58 -8.46
C ARG A 143 -3.48 3.25 -8.54
N LEU A 144 -2.47 3.06 -7.69
CA LEU A 144 -1.64 1.85 -7.62
C LEU A 144 -1.80 1.11 -6.28
N CYS A 145 -2.99 1.21 -5.67
CA CYS A 145 -3.30 0.47 -4.45
C CYS A 145 -3.40 -1.03 -4.78
N SER A 146 -2.56 -1.84 -4.13
CA SER A 146 -2.60 -3.30 -4.30
C SER A 146 -3.73 -3.97 -3.52
N SER A 147 -4.23 -3.35 -2.46
CA SER A 147 -5.27 -3.94 -1.59
C SER A 147 -6.69 -3.61 -2.05
N TYR A 148 -6.93 -2.37 -2.46
CA TYR A 148 -8.24 -1.86 -2.86
C TYR A 148 -8.11 -0.98 -4.11
N PRO A 149 -7.72 -1.55 -5.28
CA PRO A 149 -7.53 -0.78 -6.49
C PRO A 149 -8.85 -0.18 -7.01
N PRO A 150 -8.82 1.02 -7.62
CA PRO A 150 -9.97 1.57 -8.33
C PRO A 150 -10.27 0.74 -9.58
N SER A 151 -11.54 0.70 -10.02
CA SER A 151 -11.84 0.11 -11.32
C SER A 151 -11.25 0.91 -12.46
N ALA A 152 -10.78 0.16 -13.46
CA ALA A 152 -10.74 0.66 -14.81
C ALA A 152 -12.20 0.80 -15.27
N ILE A 153 -12.87 1.90 -14.90
CA ILE A 153 -14.05 2.32 -15.67
C ILE A 153 -13.51 2.58 -17.07
N HIS A 154 -14.03 1.82 -18.05
CA HIS A 154 -13.78 1.92 -19.49
C HIS A 154 -13.54 3.36 -19.96
#